data_AF-A0A348SCI9-F1
#
_entry.id   AF-A0A348SCI9-F1
#
_cell.length_a   1.000
_cell.length_b   1.000
_cell.length_c   1.000
_cell.angle_alpha   90.00
_cell.angle_beta   90.00
_cell.angle_gamma   90.00
#
_symmetry.space_group_name_H-M   'P 1'
#
loop_
_entity.id
_entity.type
_entity.pdbx_description
1 polymer ?
#
loop_
_entity_poly.entity_id
_entity_poly.type
_entity_poly.pdbx_seq_one_letter_code
_entity_poly.pdbx_strand_id
1 'polypeptide(L)'
;SEGAPLPAVTLAETLAVSDVPAGVVNILTGRRAELMPHLSRHADIDGIDLWGCPDELLTDAERGAAEHVARIARRPHGEKDRGNAFTGERGERIDGMTAFLEMKTVWHPIGS
;
A
#
# COMPACT_ATOMS: atom_id res chain seq x y z
N SER A 1 2.30 6.88 11.50
CA SER A 1 3.45 5.98 11.81
C SER A 1 3.30 5.46 13.23
N GLU A 2 3.87 4.30 13.59
CA GLU A 2 3.80 3.76 14.96
C GLU A 2 4.30 4.78 16.01
N GLY A 3 5.47 5.40 15.77
CA GLY A 3 6.02 6.43 16.68
C GLY A 3 5.37 7.82 16.58
N ALA A 4 4.52 8.04 15.58
CA ALA A 4 3.83 9.31 15.35
C ALA A 4 2.47 9.06 14.65
N PRO A 5 1.45 8.61 15.41
CA PRO A 5 0.16 8.23 14.83
C PRO A 5 -0.78 9.43 14.61
N LEU A 6 -0.62 10.51 15.40
CA LEU A 6 -1.54 11.65 15.40
C LEU A 6 -1.78 12.27 14.01
N PRO A 7 -0.78 12.45 13.12
CA PRO A 7 -1.04 12.98 11.78
C PRO A 7 -2.02 12.13 10.96
N ALA A 8 -1.96 10.80 11.09
CA ALA A 8 -2.88 9.91 10.39
C ALA A 8 -4.30 9.98 10.99
N VAL A 9 -4.42 10.17 12.30
CA VAL A 9 -5.71 10.36 12.97
C VAL A 9 -6.35 11.69 12.53
N THR A 10 -5.57 12.78 12.46
CA THR A 10 -6.08 14.06 11.96
C THR A 10 -6.47 13.97 10.48
N LEU A 11 -5.71 13.23 9.65
CA LEU A 11 -6.12 12.98 8.26
C LEU A 11 -7.47 12.26 8.17
N ALA A 12 -7.80 11.38 9.12
CA ALA A 12 -9.09 10.71 9.16
C ALA A 12 -10.26 11.71 9.26
N GLU A 13 -10.10 12.80 10.01
CA GLU A 13 -11.11 13.86 10.12
C GLU A 13 -11.34 14.55 8.77
N THR A 14 -10.26 14.89 8.06
CA THR A 14 -10.33 15.44 6.70
C THR A 14 -11.06 14.50 5.75
N LEU A 15 -10.73 13.21 5.77
CA LEU A 15 -11.38 12.20 4.92
C LEU A 15 -12.87 12.07 5.23
N ALA A 16 -13.25 12.16 6.50
CA ALA A 16 -14.65 12.07 6.94
C ALA A 16 -15.53 13.21 6.41
N VAL A 17 -14.94 14.37 6.08
CA VAL A 17 -15.64 15.52 5.51
C VAL A 17 -15.39 15.71 4.00
N SER A 18 -14.68 14.78 3.36
CA SER A 18 -14.30 14.84 1.94
C SER A 18 -15.18 13.97 1.03
N ASP A 19 -16.38 13.59 1.48
CA ASP A 19 -17.31 12.71 0.76
C ASP A 19 -16.70 11.36 0.32
N VAL A 20 -15.68 10.87 1.05
CA VAL A 20 -15.09 9.55 0.81
C VAL A 20 -16.10 8.48 1.23
N PRO A 21 -16.52 7.57 0.34
CA PRO A 21 -17.46 6.52 0.70
C PRO A 21 -16.91 5.60 1.81
N ALA A 22 -17.79 5.11 2.67
CA ALA A 22 -17.42 4.22 3.77
C ALA A 22 -16.69 2.98 3.24
N GLY A 23 -15.58 2.61 3.89
CA GLY A 23 -14.76 1.47 3.53
C GLY A 23 -13.69 1.72 2.45
N VAL A 24 -13.71 2.87 1.76
CA VAL A 24 -12.67 3.20 0.75
C VAL A 24 -11.31 3.48 1.40
N VAL A 25 -11.30 4.21 2.53
CA VAL A 25 -10.08 4.44 3.32
C VAL A 25 -10.32 3.98 4.75
N ASN A 26 -9.48 3.06 5.22
CA ASN A 26 -9.48 2.55 6.59
C ASN A 26 -8.11 2.81 7.19
N ILE A 27 -8.06 3.45 8.37
CA ILE A 27 -6.80 3.80 9.05
C ILE A 27 -6.68 2.97 10.31
N LEU A 28 -5.58 2.23 10.42
CA LEU A 28 -5.21 1.49 11.63
C LEU A 28 -4.01 2.16 12.30
N THR A 29 -4.09 2.30 13.62
CA THR A 29 -2.95 2.68 14.47
C THR A 29 -2.61 1.51 15.38
N GLY A 30 -1.32 1.30 15.63
CA GLY A 30 -0.85 0.15 16.39
C GLY A 30 0.60 -0.17 16.08
N ARG A 31 1.06 -1.30 16.64
CA ARG A 31 2.43 -1.79 16.40
C ARG A 31 2.49 -2.55 15.10
N ARG A 32 3.46 -2.20 14.25
CA ARG A 32 3.62 -2.83 12.93
C ARG A 32 3.89 -4.33 13.04
N ALA A 33 4.67 -4.74 14.05
CA ALA A 33 4.96 -6.15 14.30
C ALA A 33 3.72 -6.98 14.67
N GLU A 34 2.70 -6.35 15.27
CA GLU A 34 1.44 -7.01 15.62
C GLU A 34 0.48 -7.05 14.42
N LEU A 35 0.41 -5.97 13.63
CA LEU A 35 -0.53 -5.86 12.51
C LEU A 35 -0.06 -6.60 11.24
N MET A 36 1.24 -6.56 10.93
CA MET A 36 1.77 -7.02 9.64
C MET A 36 1.47 -8.50 9.33
N PRO A 37 1.62 -9.46 10.27
CA PRO A 37 1.34 -10.86 9.99
C PRO A 37 -0.12 -11.12 9.61
N HIS A 38 -1.06 -10.36 10.19
CA HIS A 38 -2.48 -10.49 9.88
C HIS A 38 -2.79 -9.91 8.50
N LEU A 39 -2.27 -8.71 8.20
CA LEU A 39 -2.51 -8.06 6.90
C LEU A 39 -1.84 -8.80 5.76
N SER A 40 -0.57 -9.22 5.90
CA SER A 40 0.14 -9.85 4.80
C SER A 40 -0.44 -11.20 4.39
N ARG A 41 -1.05 -11.93 5.32
CA ARG A 41 -1.63 -13.27 5.09
C ARG A 41 -3.12 -13.26 4.78
N HIS A 42 -3.78 -12.10 4.80
CA HIS A 42 -5.22 -12.03 4.58
C HIS A 42 -5.55 -12.24 3.11
N ALA A 43 -6.22 -13.34 2.78
CA ALA A 43 -6.49 -13.75 1.40
C ALA A 43 -7.36 -12.77 0.59
N ASP A 44 -8.18 -11.95 1.25
CA ASP A 44 -8.99 -10.91 0.56
C ASP A 44 -8.22 -9.60 0.30
N ILE A 45 -6.89 -9.57 0.48
CA ILE A 45 -6.07 -8.40 0.12
C ILE A 45 -5.37 -8.65 -1.21
N ASP A 46 -5.76 -7.92 -2.25
CA ASP A 46 -5.23 -8.10 -3.61
C ASP A 46 -3.80 -7.55 -3.82
N GLY A 47 -3.36 -6.64 -2.95
CA GLY A 47 -2.05 -6.02 -3.06
C GLY A 47 -1.62 -5.24 -1.82
N ILE A 48 -0.32 -5.16 -1.58
CA ILE A 48 0.27 -4.54 -0.40
C ILE A 48 1.43 -3.62 -0.82
N ASP A 49 1.43 -2.39 -0.28
CA ASP A 49 2.59 -1.50 -0.33
C ASP A 49 3.44 -1.68 0.94
N LEU A 50 4.69 -2.11 0.76
CA LEU A 50 5.67 -2.34 1.81
C LEU A 50 6.73 -1.23 1.91
N TRP A 51 6.55 -0.08 1.26
CA TRP A 51 7.53 1.02 1.27
C TRP A 51 8.02 1.38 2.68
N GLY A 52 7.07 1.67 3.58
CA GLY A 52 7.32 2.04 4.98
C GLY A 52 7.38 0.86 5.96
N CYS A 53 7.49 -0.37 5.45
CA CYS A 53 7.63 -1.57 6.27
C CYS A 53 9.07 -1.64 6.83
N PRO A 54 9.25 -1.88 8.14
CA PRO A 54 10.57 -2.10 8.75
C PRO A 54 11.32 -3.24 8.06
N ASP A 55 12.63 -3.08 7.91
CA ASP A 55 13.51 -4.04 7.21
C ASP A 55 13.39 -5.45 7.82
N GLU A 56 13.22 -5.53 9.14
CA GLU A 56 13.11 -6.78 9.89
C GLU A 56 11.81 -7.54 9.59
N LEU A 57 10.76 -6.84 9.13
CA LEU A 57 9.44 -7.42 8.84
C LEU A 57 9.21 -7.71 7.36
N LEU A 58 10.03 -7.14 6.46
CA LEU A 58 9.81 -7.23 5.02
C LEU A 58 9.73 -8.68 4.51
N THR A 59 10.69 -9.51 4.87
CA THR A 59 10.76 -10.90 4.40
C THR A 59 9.51 -11.70 4.78
N ASP A 60 9.03 -11.53 6.02
CA ASP A 60 7.84 -12.24 6.49
C ASP A 60 6.55 -11.66 5.91
N ALA A 61 6.51 -10.36 5.62
CA ALA A 61 5.40 -9.74 4.90
C ALA A 61 5.31 -10.25 3.45
N GLU A 62 6.43 -10.30 2.72
CA GLU A 62 6.50 -10.84 1.36
C GLU A 62 6.12 -12.33 1.35
N ARG A 63 6.60 -13.11 2.33
CA ARG A 63 6.22 -14.52 2.48
C ARG A 63 4.73 -14.70 2.74
N GLY A 64 4.13 -13.88 3.60
CA GLY A 64 2.69 -13.93 3.88
C GLY A 64 1.84 -13.63 2.64
N ALA A 65 2.21 -12.60 1.88
CA ALA A 65 1.53 -12.26 0.63
C ALA A 65 1.63 -13.38 -0.42
N ALA A 66 2.77 -14.08 -0.46
CA ALA A 66 2.98 -15.20 -1.38
C ALA A 66 2.04 -16.40 -1.11
N GLU A 67 1.46 -16.53 0.09
CA GLU A 67 0.54 -17.62 0.43
C GLU A 67 -0.78 -17.54 -0.35
N HIS A 68 -1.19 -16.33 -0.75
CA HIS A 68 -2.40 -16.08 -1.55
C HIS A 68 -2.11 -15.32 -2.85
N VAL A 69 -0.82 -15.19 -3.22
CA VAL A 69 -0.34 -14.58 -4.46
C VAL A 69 -0.74 -13.10 -4.60
N ALA A 70 -0.79 -12.38 -3.49
CA ALA A 70 -1.01 -10.93 -3.53
C ALA A 70 0.17 -10.18 -4.15
N ARG A 71 -0.14 -9.06 -4.80
CA ARG A 71 0.86 -8.17 -5.38
C ARG A 71 1.61 -7.42 -4.28
N ILE A 72 2.91 -7.21 -4.49
CA ILE A 72 3.75 -6.40 -3.61
C ILE A 72 4.31 -5.21 -4.38
N ALA A 73 4.03 -4.00 -3.89
CA ALA A 73 4.84 -2.83 -4.18
C ALA A 73 5.84 -2.65 -3.03
N ARG A 74 7.09 -2.32 -3.36
CA ARG A 74 8.13 -2.08 -2.35
C ARG A 74 9.17 -1.12 -2.88
N ARG A 75 9.98 -0.60 -1.96
CA ARG A 75 11.15 0.20 -2.31
C ARG A 75 12.19 -0.60 -3.10
N PRO A 76 12.97 0.06 -4.00
CA PRO A 76 14.07 -0.59 -4.70
C PRO A 76 15.06 -1.25 -3.73
N HIS A 77 15.68 -2.33 -4.18
CA HIS A 77 16.71 -3.02 -3.39
C HIS A 77 17.85 -2.07 -3.00
N GLY A 78 18.22 -2.09 -1.72
CA GLY A 78 19.27 -1.24 -1.17
C GLY A 78 18.80 0.16 -0.76
N GLU A 79 17.55 0.56 -1.06
CA GLU A 79 16.96 1.78 -0.52
C GLU A 79 16.41 1.54 0.89
N LYS A 80 16.74 2.46 1.81
CA LYS A 80 16.12 2.55 3.13
C LYS A 80 14.87 3.43 3.07
N ASP A 81 13.93 3.16 3.97
CA ASP A 81 12.82 4.08 4.22
C ASP A 81 13.36 5.46 4.65
N ARG A 82 12.76 6.52 4.10
CA ARG A 82 13.19 7.90 4.30
C ARG A 82 12.03 8.87 4.05
N GLY A 83 11.96 9.92 4.86
CA GLY A 83 10.86 10.89 4.80
C GLY A 83 10.75 11.67 3.48
N ASN A 84 11.82 11.70 2.68
CA ASN A 84 11.83 12.37 1.37
C ASN A 84 11.54 11.42 0.19
N ALA A 85 11.16 10.17 0.45
CA ALA A 85 10.89 9.16 -0.57
C ALA A 85 9.85 9.60 -1.63
N PHE A 86 8.92 10.47 -1.24
CA PHE A 86 7.85 11.01 -2.08
C PHE A 86 8.03 12.49 -2.38
N THR A 87 9.27 12.98 -2.45
CA THR A 87 9.59 14.37 -2.81
C THR A 87 10.29 14.46 -4.17
N GLY A 88 10.25 15.65 -4.79
CA GLY A 88 10.87 15.91 -6.08
C GLY A 88 10.20 15.14 -7.22
N GLU A 89 10.94 14.93 -8.31
CA GLU A 89 10.42 14.31 -9.55
C GLU A 89 9.71 12.98 -9.27
N ARG A 90 10.24 12.15 -8.35
CA ARG A 90 9.62 10.87 -7.99
C ARG A 90 8.27 11.02 -7.32
N GLY A 91 8.14 11.98 -6.41
CA GLY A 91 6.87 12.25 -5.70
C GLY A 91 5.77 12.80 -6.60
N GLU A 92 6.15 13.40 -7.72
CA GLU A 92 5.22 13.96 -8.72
C GLU A 92 4.76 12.91 -9.75
N ARG A 93 5.41 11.75 -9.79
CA ARG A 93 5.04 10.70 -10.74
C ARG A 93 3.80 9.93 -10.29
N ILE A 94 2.96 9.63 -11.27
CA ILE A 94 1.77 8.79 -11.10
C ILE A 94 2.08 7.30 -11.24
N ASP A 95 3.27 6.92 -11.68
CA ASP A 95 3.65 5.54 -11.95
C ASP A 95 3.56 4.63 -10.71
N GLY A 96 3.67 5.18 -9.50
CA GLY A 96 3.41 4.45 -8.26
C GLY A 96 2.04 3.76 -8.21
N MET A 97 0.99 4.35 -8.80
CA MET A 97 -0.34 3.72 -8.82
C MET A 97 -0.40 2.47 -9.69
N THR A 98 0.51 2.34 -10.68
CA THR A 98 0.49 1.24 -11.65
C THR A 98 0.74 -0.12 -11.01
N ALA A 99 1.39 -0.16 -9.84
CA ALA A 99 1.57 -1.39 -9.07
C ALA A 99 0.25 -2.04 -8.62
N PHE A 100 -0.83 -1.26 -8.56
CA PHE A 100 -2.16 -1.70 -8.09
C PHE A 100 -3.25 -1.64 -9.17
N LEU A 101 -2.86 -1.37 -10.43
CA LEU A 101 -3.76 -1.44 -11.58
C LEU A 101 -3.62 -2.81 -12.26
N GLU A 102 -4.74 -3.32 -12.80
CA GLU A 102 -4.78 -4.56 -13.57
C GLU A 102 -5.16 -4.32 -15.02
N MET A 103 -4.44 -4.95 -15.94
CA MET A 103 -4.78 -4.92 -17.35
C MET A 103 -5.87 -5.95 -17.65
N LYS A 104 -7.08 -5.46 -17.91
CA LYS A 104 -8.17 -6.29 -18.43
C LYS A 104 -8.35 -6.02 -19.92
N THR A 105 -7.73 -6.85 -20.75
CA THR A 105 -7.88 -6.77 -22.21
C THR A 105 -9.23 -7.32 -22.63
N VAL A 106 -10.04 -6.52 -23.33
CA VAL A 106 -11.35 -6.92 -23.85
C VAL A 106 -11.34 -6.86 -25.37
N TRP A 107 -11.70 -7.98 -26.01
CA TRP A 107 -11.75 -8.10 -27.46
C TRP A 107 -13.16 -7.83 -27.96
N HIS A 108 -13.32 -6.83 -28.82
CA HIS A 108 -14.57 -6.53 -29.51
C HIS A 108 -14.39 -6.75 -31.02
N PRO A 109 -15.37 -7.33 -31.72
CA PRO A 109 -15.33 -7.41 -33.18
C PRO A 109 -15.22 -6.01 -33.78
N ILE A 110 -14.34 -5.85 -34.78
CA ILE A 110 -14.25 -4.63 -35.58
C ILE A 110 -14.57 -5.01 -37.03
N GLY A 111 -15.48 -4.30 -37.67
CA GLY A 111 -15.75 -4.46 -39.11
C GLY A 111 -14.64 -3.76 -39.89
N SER A 112 -13.89 -4.53 -40.67
CA SER A 112 -12.93 -4.03 -41.67
C SER A 112 -13.63 -3.63 -42.96
#